data_AF-A0A7C1BFL7-F1
#
_entry.id   AF-A0A7C1BFL7-F1
#
_cell.length_a   1.000
_cell.length_b   1.000
_cell.length_c   1.000
_cell.angle_alpha   90.00
_cell.angle_beta   90.00
_cell.angle_gamma   90.00
#
_symmetry.space_group_name_H-M   'P 1'
#
loop_
_entity.id
_entity.type
_entity.pdbx_description
1 polymer ?
#
loop_
_entity_poly.entity_id
_entity_poly.type
_entity_poly.pdbx_seq_one_letter_code
_entity_poly.pdbx_strand_id
1 'polypeptide(L)' 'MPKPGDVVVAIDSRYFRPTEVEALIGDPSKARMKLDWSPRTGFRDMIREMVKKDILDARRDALCRASGYLTYQHYE' A
#
# COMPACT_ATOMS: atom_id res chain seq x y z
N MET A 1 3.93 -13.96 13.78
CA MET A 1 4.38 -12.59 14.08
C MET A 1 5.89 -12.56 13.90
N PRO A 2 6.44 -11.57 13.19
CA PRO A 2 7.88 -11.39 13.09
C PRO A 2 8.50 -11.31 14.49
N LYS A 3 9.67 -11.90 14.67
CA LYS A 3 10.46 -11.88 15.88
C LYS A 3 11.61 -10.87 15.75
N PRO A 4 12.15 -10.34 16.85
CA PRO A 4 13.39 -9.57 16.80
C PRO A 4 14.48 -10.37 16.08
N GLY A 5 15.04 -9.80 15.01
CA GLY A 5 16.01 -10.46 14.14
C GLY A 5 15.45 -10.95 12.80
N ASP A 6 14.12 -11.04 12.66
CA ASP A 6 13.50 -11.39 11.37
C ASP A 6 13.61 -10.22 10.38
N VAL A 7 14.03 -10.51 9.16
CA VAL A 7 14.01 -9.54 8.05
C VAL A 7 12.58 -9.45 7.51
N VAL A 8 11.89 -8.36 7.82
CA VAL A 8 10.52 -8.07 7.32
C VAL A 8 10.49 -7.21 6.06
N VAL A 9 11.60 -6.53 5.76
CA VAL A 9 11.78 -5.67 4.59
C VAL A 9 13.18 -5.91 4.03
N ALA A 10 13.28 -6.07 2.72
CA ALA A 10 14.53 -6.22 1.99
C ALA A 10 14.50 -5.38 0.71
N ILE A 11 15.67 -5.09 0.16
CA ILE A 11 15.82 -4.30 -1.08
C ILE A 11 16.18 -5.27 -2.20
N ASP A 12 15.46 -5.18 -3.31
CA ASP A 12 15.81 -5.84 -4.56
C ASP A 12 16.20 -4.80 -5.60
N SER A 13 17.40 -4.94 -6.15
CA SER A 13 17.96 -3.97 -7.09
C SER A 13 17.18 -3.86 -8.40
N ARG A 14 16.32 -4.84 -8.71
CA ARG A 14 15.44 -4.80 -9.90
C ARG A 14 14.41 -3.67 -9.84
N TYR A 15 14.06 -3.18 -8.65
CA TYR A 15 13.10 -2.08 -8.48
C TYR A 15 13.75 -0.68 -8.55
N PHE A 16 15.08 -0.57 -8.67
CA PHE A 16 15.72 0.72 -8.89
C PHE A 16 15.42 1.25 -10.30
N ARG A 17 15.03 2.52 -10.38
CA ARG A 17 14.84 3.21 -11.65
C ARG A 17 16.17 3.83 -12.09
N PRO A 18 16.60 3.69 -13.37
CA PRO A 18 17.81 4.34 -13.87
C PRO A 18 17.80 5.87 -13.71
N THR A 19 16.61 6.46 -13.70
CA THR A 19 16.39 7.88 -13.43
C THR A 19 15.31 7.99 -12.35
N GLU A 20 15.71 8.36 -11.15
CA GLU A 20 14.82 8.48 -10.00
C GLU A 20 14.27 9.90 -9.86
N VAL A 21 13.08 10.02 -9.26
CA VAL A 21 12.51 11.31 -8.85
C VAL A 21 12.57 11.40 -7.33
N GLU A 22 13.49 12.20 -6.80
CA GLU A 22 13.76 12.26 -5.35
C GLU A 22 12.58 12.81 -4.53
N ALA A 23 11.86 13.80 -5.05
CA ALA A 23 10.73 14.41 -4.34
C ALA A 23 9.67 14.98 -5.29
N LEU A 24 8.41 14.81 -4.90
CA LEU A 24 7.26 15.46 -5.52
C LEU A 24 6.43 16.13 -4.43
N ILE A 25 6.44 17.47 -4.41
CA ILE A 25 5.72 18.28 -3.42
C ILE A 25 4.84 19.27 -4.18
N GLY A 26 3.52 19.08 -4.10
CA GLY A 26 2.55 19.96 -4.75
C GLY A 26 1.98 21.03 -3.81
N ASP A 27 1.73 22.23 -4.34
CA ASP A 27 0.92 23.26 -3.66
C ASP A 27 -0.50 23.32 -4.27
N PRO A 28 -1.53 22.84 -3.55
CA PRO A 28 -2.91 22.91 -4.03
C PRO A 28 -3.64 24.21 -3.64
N SER A 29 -2.92 25.30 -3.31
CA SER A 29 -3.50 26.61 -2.96
C SER A 29 -4.52 27.11 -3.99
N LYS A 30 -4.20 27.01 -5.28
CA LYS A 30 -5.11 27.41 -6.38
C LYS A 30 -6.42 26.61 -6.39
N ALA A 31 -6.36 25.31 -6.13
CA ALA A 31 -7.54 24.45 -6.09
C ALA A 31 -8.43 24.78 -4.89
N ARG A 32 -7.83 25.00 -3.71
CA ARG A 32 -8.54 25.51 -2.53
C ARG A 32 -9.27 26.81 -2.82
N MET A 33 -8.59 27.79 -3.40
CA MET A 33 -9.15 29.13 -3.63
C MET A 33 -10.25 29.15 -4.69
N LYS A 34 -10.10 28.41 -5.80
CA LYS A 34 -11.02 28.50 -6.94
C LYS A 34 -12.14 27.48 -6.91
N LEU A 35 -11.91 26.35 -6.25
CA LEU A 35 -12.80 25.18 -6.30
C LEU A 35 -13.33 24.81 -4.92
N ASP A 36 -12.93 25.52 -3.86
CA ASP A 36 -13.19 25.14 -2.46
C ASP A 36 -12.78 23.69 -2.17
N TRP A 37 -11.73 23.23 -2.86
CA TRP A 37 -11.30 21.83 -2.80
C TRP A 37 -10.31 21.61 -1.67
N SER A 38 -10.53 20.57 -0.87
CA SER A 38 -9.58 20.06 0.12
C SER A 38 -9.61 18.53 0.17
N PRO A 39 -8.47 17.86 0.45
CA PRO A 39 -8.45 16.40 0.60
C PRO A 39 -9.24 16.00 1.85
N ARG A 40 -10.18 15.07 1.68
CA ARG A 40 -11.02 14.56 2.78
C ARG A 40 -10.33 13.42 3.56
N THR A 41 -9.43 12.70 2.91
CA THR A 41 -8.72 11.55 3.49
C THR A 41 -7.29 11.95 3.81
N GLY A 42 -6.88 11.81 5.08
CA GLY A 42 -5.51 12.02 5.52
C GLY A 42 -4.59 10.83 5.16
N PHE A 43 -3.28 11.07 5.13
CA PHE A 43 -2.29 10.04 4.77
C PHE A 43 -2.38 8.77 5.63
N ARG A 44 -2.48 8.91 6.96
CA ARG A 44 -2.59 7.77 7.88
C ARG A 44 -3.89 7.00 7.71
N ASP A 45 -4.98 7.69 7.41
CA ASP A 45 -6.29 7.05 7.22
C ASP A 45 -6.32 6.26 5.92
N MET A 46 -5.74 6.82 4.85
CA MET A 46 -5.53 6.13 3.58
C MET A 46 -4.71 4.84 3.77
N ILE A 47 -3.56 4.90 4.46
CA ILE A 47 -2.75 3.70 4.75
C ILE A 47 -3.57 2.67 5.54
N ARG A 48 -4.32 3.12 6.56
CA ARG A 48 -5.14 2.22 7.38
C ARG A 48 -6.21 1.52 6.55
N GLU A 49 -6.86 2.24 5.64
CA GLU A 49 -7.86 1.68 4.73
C GLU A 49 -7.24 0.61 3.81
N MET A 50 -6.10 0.91 3.18
CA MET A 50 -5.37 -0.02 2.32
C MET A 50 -4.98 -1.29 3.07
N VAL A 51 -4.30 -1.17 4.22
CA VAL A 51 -3.84 -2.33 5.01
C VAL A 51 -5.02 -3.16 5.52
N LYS A 52 -6.12 -2.51 5.92
CA LYS A 52 -7.33 -3.24 6.35
C LYS A 52 -7.89 -4.08 5.21
N LYS A 53 -7.92 -3.52 3.99
CA LYS A 53 -8.40 -4.22 2.80
C LYS A 53 -7.50 -5.41 2.47
N ASP A 54 -6.18 -5.23 2.44
CA ASP A 54 -5.22 -6.31 2.19
C ASP A 54 -5.34 -7.45 3.19
N ILE A 55 -5.53 -7.14 4.48
CA ILE A 55 -5.76 -8.15 5.52
C ILE A 55 -7.05 -8.95 5.26
N LEU A 56 -8.12 -8.29 4.83
CA LEU A 56 -9.39 -8.96 4.53
C LEU A 56 -9.24 -9.91 3.33
N ASP A 57 -8.56 -9.47 2.29
CA ASP A 57 -8.32 -10.29 1.10
C ASP A 57 -7.39 -11.48 1.42
N ALA A 58 -6.33 -11.26 2.18
CA ALA A 58 -5.46 -12.34 2.65
C ALA A 58 -6.21 -13.36 3.52
N ARG A 59 -7.14 -12.91 4.38
CA ARG A 59 -7.99 -13.82 5.19
C ARG A 59 -8.94 -14.64 4.33
N ARG A 60 -9.55 -14.03 3.32
CA ARG A 60 -10.40 -14.74 2.35
C ARG A 60 -9.61 -15.84 1.65
N ASP A 61 -8.43 -15.50 1.13
CA ASP A 61 -7.61 -16.45 0.39
C ASP A 61 -7.07 -17.59 1.30
N ALA A 62 -6.74 -17.27 2.56
CA ALA A 62 -6.39 -18.27 3.56
C ALA A 62 -7.55 -19.24 3.84
N LEU A 63 -8.79 -18.73 3.95
CA LEU A 63 -9.98 -19.56 4.14
C LEU A 63 -10.22 -20.47 2.93
N CYS A 64 -10.19 -19.93 1.71
CA CYS A 64 -10.37 -20.73 0.49
C CYS A 64 -9.33 -21.85 0.40
N ARG A 65 -8.06 -21.55 0.71
CA ARG A 65 -6.98 -22.54 0.73
C ARG A 65 -7.20 -23.63 1.80
N ALA A 66 -7.60 -23.24 3.01
CA ALA A 66 -7.90 -24.18 4.09
C ALA A 66 -9.07 -25.12 3.74
N SER A 67 -10.01 -24.64 2.93
CA SER A 67 -11.16 -25.42 2.45
C SER A 67 -10.88 -26.25 1.19
N GLY A 68 -9.62 -26.33 0.73
CA GLY A 68 -9.23 -27.16 -0.43
C GLY A 68 -9.42 -26.50 -1.80
N TYR A 69 -9.76 -25.21 -1.85
CA TYR A 69 -9.85 -24.46 -3.10
C TYR A 69 -8.48 -23.89 -3.51
N LEU A 70 -8.25 -23.84 -4.81
CA LEU A 70 -7.04 -23.26 -5.38
C LEU A 70 -7.08 -21.73 -5.23
N THR A 71 -6.03 -21.15 -4.66
CA THR A 71 -5.85 -19.69 -4.56
C THR A 71 -4.55 -19.28 -5.22
N TYR A 72 -4.58 -18.24 -6.05
CA TYR A 72 -3.39 -17.70 -6.72
C TYR A 72 -2.79 -16.58 -5.88
N GLN A 73 -1.50 -16.68 -5.57
CA GLN A 73 -0.76 -15.58 -4.99
C GLN A 73 -0.23 -14.73 -6.13
N HIS A 74 -0.77 -13.52 -6.27
CA HIS A 74 -0.22 -12.53 -7.18
C HIS A 74 0.98 -11.88 -6.49
N TYR A 75 2.17 -12.24 -6.94
CA TYR A 75 3.41 -11.58 -6.56
C TYR A 75 3.68 -10.53 -7.65
N GLU A 76 3.47 -9.25 -7.33
CA GLU A 76 3.93 -8.12 -8.16
C GLU A 76 5.41 -7.78 -7.87
#